data_AF-A0A0J6I0E8-F1
#
_entry.id   AF-A0A0J6I0E8-F1
#
_cell.length_a   1.000
_cell.length_b   1.000
_cell.length_c   1.000
_cell.angle_alpha   90.00
_cell.angle_beta   90.00
_cell.angle_gamma   90.00
#
_symmetry.space_group_name_H-M   'P 1'
#
loop_
_entity.id
_entity.type
_entity.pdbx_description
1 polymer ?
#
loop_
_entity_poly.entity_id
_entity_poly.type
_entity_poly.pdbx_seq_one_letter_code
_entity_poly.pdbx_strand_id
1 'polypeptide(L)'
;MRLSNILASTAVVAGSLVSAELDPIVIKGSKFFYKTNGTEFFMRGVAYQEDFSSNGTTSGSDNYKDPLANVDNCKRDIPLLQELRTNTIRVYAIDPKKDHSECMKMLDDAGIYVVADLGEPKTSINRDDPKWDDELYERYTTVIDELAQYSNVLGFFAGNEVTNNKSNTEASAFVKAAVRDMKAYIKRKNYRPMGVGYATNDDAEIRDDMADYFNCNSEDEAIDFWGYNIYSWCGDSSFKESGYDAVVKYFKDFNIPVFFAEYGCNHVQPRKFTEVGAIYGPQMTPVLSGGIVYMYFQEENDYGLVKIENDKAKKLEDFKYLQKQMQKVDPDGVQMSDYKPTNTALQACPTSRVWKSNKDLPPTPNRELCNCMVKSLSCVANDKIDDEDLGDLFGTVCGLSEEACTGIATDPEKGVYGAYSMCSPREKLSFAFNSYYEEQSAKGNGQNACDFKGSAKRQSPIEPSGTCSSLIEQAGKDGKGSVTSVPNGSSSSSAASPMAISPLNLNFLQLVAYLLCAAMAGAGVILL
;
A
#
# COMPACT_ATOMS: atom_id res chain seq x y z
N MET A 1 -58.82 22.75 46.17
CA MET A 1 -59.07 21.31 46.44
C MET A 1 -59.33 20.64 45.10
N ARG A 2 -58.45 19.69 44.71
CA ARG A 2 -58.52 18.74 43.57
C ARG A 2 -58.41 19.35 42.15
N LEU A 3 -57.26 19.34 41.48
CA LEU A 3 -56.52 18.23 40.81
C LEU A 3 -57.37 17.48 39.77
N SER A 4 -57.21 17.88 38.50
CA SER A 4 -57.58 17.09 37.32
C SER A 4 -56.31 16.59 36.66
N ASN A 5 -56.23 15.26 36.54
CA ASN A 5 -55.14 14.52 35.92
C ASN A 5 -55.13 14.75 34.40
N ILE A 6 -53.98 15.15 33.85
CA ILE A 6 -53.63 14.93 32.44
C ILE A 6 -52.33 14.13 32.45
N LEU A 7 -52.44 12.84 32.14
CA LEU A 7 -51.30 11.98 31.81
C LEU A 7 -50.85 12.32 30.39
N ALA A 8 -49.74 13.02 30.27
CA ALA A 8 -48.99 13.12 29.02
C ALA A 8 -47.90 12.04 29.05
N SER A 9 -48.09 11.01 28.24
CA SER A 9 -47.11 9.95 28.01
C SER A 9 -46.02 10.49 27.08
N THR A 10 -44.88 10.90 27.63
CA THR A 10 -43.68 11.24 26.86
C THR A 10 -42.95 9.95 26.50
N ALA A 11 -43.14 9.47 25.26
CA ALA A 11 -42.30 8.42 24.70
C ALA A 11 -40.96 9.04 24.31
N VAL A 12 -39.96 8.93 25.20
CA VAL A 12 -38.56 9.19 24.85
C VAL A 12 -38.07 8.01 24.01
N VAL A 13 -38.02 8.19 22.70
CA VAL A 13 -37.25 7.29 21.83
C VAL A 13 -35.79 7.64 22.06
N ALA A 14 -35.15 6.93 22.99
CA ALA A 14 -33.70 6.84 23.05
C ALA A 14 -33.25 6.05 21.82
N GLY A 15 -33.06 6.75 20.70
CA GLY A 15 -32.36 6.18 19.57
C GLY A 15 -30.92 5.93 20.00
N SER A 16 -30.54 4.65 20.06
CA SER A 16 -29.14 4.25 20.13
C SER A 16 -28.42 4.97 19.00
N LEU A 17 -27.57 5.95 19.31
CA LEU A 17 -26.59 6.48 18.39
C LEU A 17 -25.56 5.35 18.18
N VAL A 18 -25.92 4.37 17.36
CA VAL A 18 -24.92 3.58 16.66
C VAL A 18 -24.26 4.60 15.75
N SER A 19 -23.06 5.07 16.13
CA SER A 19 -22.21 5.84 15.22
C SER A 19 -22.06 4.94 14.00
N ALA A 20 -22.67 5.34 12.88
CA ALA A 20 -22.54 4.60 11.65
C ALA A 20 -21.06 4.73 11.23
N GLU A 21 -20.39 3.61 11.01
CA GLU A 21 -19.03 3.59 10.45
C GLU A 21 -18.94 4.56 9.26
N LEU A 22 -17.82 5.26 9.12
CA LEU A 22 -17.59 6.16 8.01
C LEU A 22 -17.80 5.44 6.69
N ASP A 23 -18.53 6.12 5.80
CA ASP A 23 -18.87 5.63 4.48
C ASP A 23 -17.60 5.39 3.65
N PRO A 24 -17.25 4.15 3.27
CA PRO A 24 -16.01 3.89 2.56
C PRO A 24 -15.85 4.74 1.31
N ILE A 25 -14.62 5.15 1.00
CA ILE A 25 -14.30 5.85 -0.24
C ILE A 25 -14.12 4.83 -1.37
N VAL A 26 -14.71 5.12 -2.53
CA VAL A 26 -14.57 4.34 -3.76
C VAL A 26 -14.04 5.18 -4.91
N ILE A 27 -13.42 4.52 -5.88
CA ILE A 27 -12.86 5.13 -7.07
C ILE A 27 -13.80 4.88 -8.25
N LYS A 28 -14.08 5.93 -9.02
CA LYS A 28 -14.72 5.83 -10.33
C LYS A 28 -14.01 6.79 -11.26
N GLY A 29 -13.41 6.27 -12.34
CA GLY A 29 -12.56 7.07 -13.22
C GLY A 29 -11.47 7.80 -12.43
N SER A 30 -11.25 9.08 -12.72
CA SER A 30 -10.22 9.88 -12.08
C SER A 30 -10.63 10.57 -10.77
N LYS A 31 -11.69 10.09 -10.09
CA LYS A 31 -12.25 10.73 -8.90
C LYS A 31 -12.58 9.74 -7.79
N PHE A 32 -12.50 10.24 -6.55
CA PHE A 32 -12.95 9.54 -5.35
C PHE A 32 -14.38 9.95 -4.98
N PHE A 33 -15.15 9.03 -4.44
CA PHE A 33 -16.53 9.28 -4.00
C PHE A 33 -16.81 8.56 -2.67
N TYR A 34 -17.66 9.16 -1.85
CA TYR A 34 -18.29 8.43 -0.75
C TYR A 34 -19.23 7.37 -1.34
N LYS A 35 -19.08 6.11 -0.92
CA LYS A 35 -19.76 4.96 -1.53
C LYS A 35 -21.28 5.06 -1.50
N THR A 36 -21.86 5.54 -0.41
CA THR A 36 -23.30 5.52 -0.14
C THR A 36 -24.00 6.76 -0.69
N ASN A 37 -23.49 7.96 -0.41
CA ASN A 37 -24.15 9.21 -0.84
C ASN A 37 -23.70 9.69 -2.24
N GLY A 38 -22.57 9.16 -2.74
CA GLY A 38 -22.03 9.46 -4.07
C GLY A 38 -21.43 10.86 -4.24
N THR A 39 -21.26 11.67 -3.19
CA THR A 39 -20.58 12.97 -3.32
C THR A 39 -19.10 12.75 -3.58
N GLU A 40 -18.50 13.58 -4.43
CA GLU A 40 -17.05 13.56 -4.67
C GLU A 40 -16.28 13.83 -3.37
N PHE A 41 -15.19 13.09 -3.19
CA PHE A 41 -14.31 13.18 -2.04
C PHE A 41 -13.01 13.88 -2.46
N PHE A 42 -12.72 15.02 -1.83
CA PHE A 42 -11.43 15.69 -1.92
C PHE A 42 -10.63 15.47 -0.64
N MET A 43 -9.40 15.02 -0.77
CA MET A 43 -8.47 14.86 0.36
C MET A 43 -8.09 16.24 0.89
N ARG A 44 -8.38 16.49 2.16
CA ARG A 44 -7.84 17.57 3.00
C ARG A 44 -6.96 16.92 4.04
N GLY A 45 -5.72 16.65 3.64
CA GLY A 45 -4.86 15.72 4.33
C GLY A 45 -3.79 16.37 5.21
N VAL A 46 -3.30 15.61 6.19
CA VAL A 46 -2.06 15.91 6.93
C VAL A 46 -1.24 14.62 7.08
N ALA A 47 0.05 14.68 6.77
CA ALA A 47 0.99 13.60 7.03
C ALA A 47 1.19 13.44 8.55
N TYR A 48 0.92 12.26 9.09
CA TYR A 48 0.83 12.00 10.53
C TYR A 48 1.73 10.82 10.92
N GLN A 49 3.02 11.10 11.09
CA GLN A 49 4.03 10.14 11.51
C GLN A 49 5.09 10.87 12.33
N GLU A 50 5.40 10.38 13.52
CA GLU A 50 6.52 10.88 14.31
C GLU A 50 7.84 10.27 13.84
N ASP A 51 8.93 11.03 13.92
CA ASP A 51 10.25 10.47 13.70
C ASP A 51 10.63 9.50 14.84
N PHE A 52 11.45 8.51 14.48
CA PHE A 52 12.06 7.61 15.44
C PHE A 52 13.27 8.27 16.09
N SER A 53 13.21 8.53 17.40
CA SER A 53 14.37 8.93 18.18
C SER A 53 14.89 7.77 19.03
N SER A 54 16.13 7.34 18.77
CA SER A 54 16.81 6.26 19.51
C SER A 54 17.13 6.60 20.97
N ASN A 55 16.89 7.84 21.39
CA ASN A 55 17.13 8.35 22.74
C ASN A 55 15.94 8.13 23.70
N GLY A 56 14.81 7.58 23.21
CA GLY A 56 13.66 7.17 24.02
C GLY A 56 13.79 5.75 24.57
N THR A 57 13.22 5.50 25.75
CA THR A 57 13.20 4.21 26.45
C THR A 57 12.30 3.14 25.79
N THR A 58 12.02 3.24 24.50
CA THR A 58 11.19 2.27 23.79
C THR A 58 12.03 1.03 23.47
N SER A 59 11.87 0.02 24.33
CA SER A 59 12.31 -1.35 24.08
C SER A 59 11.46 -1.97 22.97
N GLY A 60 11.86 -1.74 21.71
CA GLY A 60 11.28 -2.36 20.53
C GLY A 60 12.35 -2.55 19.46
N SER A 61 12.22 -3.59 18.64
CA SER A 61 13.13 -3.89 17.51
C SER A 61 12.89 -3.02 16.28
N ASP A 62 11.88 -2.15 16.31
CA ASP A 62 11.38 -1.43 15.15
C ASP A 62 11.97 -0.01 15.13
N ASN A 63 12.48 0.41 13.97
CA ASN A 63 13.11 1.72 13.76
C ASN A 63 12.09 2.81 13.40
N TYR A 64 10.83 2.65 13.80
CA TYR A 64 9.74 3.60 13.55
C TYR A 64 8.75 3.65 14.72
N LYS A 65 8.05 4.77 14.87
CA LYS A 65 6.93 4.90 15.82
C LYS A 65 5.62 4.75 15.08
N ASP A 66 4.81 3.77 15.47
CA ASP A 66 3.45 3.64 14.97
C ASP A 66 2.53 4.67 15.63
N PRO A 67 2.00 5.65 14.87
CA PRO A 67 1.17 6.71 15.43
C PRO A 67 -0.29 6.27 15.69
N LEU A 68 -0.72 5.14 15.12
CA LEU A 68 -2.08 4.60 15.24
C LEU A 68 -2.20 3.61 16.40
N ALA A 69 -1.08 3.05 16.86
CA ALA A 69 -1.05 2.15 18.03
C ALA A 69 -0.91 2.89 19.38
N ASN A 70 -0.87 4.23 19.39
CA ASN A 70 -0.81 5.04 20.61
C ASN A 70 -2.09 5.86 20.82
N VAL A 71 -3.00 5.29 21.60
CA VAL A 71 -4.31 5.87 21.91
C VAL A 71 -4.23 7.26 22.53
N ASP A 72 -3.28 7.51 23.43
CA ASP A 72 -3.17 8.82 24.11
C ASP A 72 -2.70 9.91 23.14
N ASN A 73 -1.81 9.57 22.20
CA ASN A 73 -1.43 10.48 21.12
C ASN A 73 -2.63 10.75 20.20
N CYS A 74 -3.39 9.73 19.79
CA CYS A 74 -4.61 9.93 19.00
C CYS A 74 -5.64 10.81 19.71
N LYS A 75 -5.87 10.60 21.02
CA LYS A 75 -6.76 11.43 21.85
C LYS A 75 -6.33 12.89 21.89
N ARG A 76 -5.02 13.14 21.96
CA ARG A 76 -4.44 14.48 21.97
C ARG A 76 -4.57 15.16 20.60
N ASP A 77 -4.31 14.43 19.53
CA ASP A 77 -4.01 15.01 18.21
C ASP A 77 -5.24 15.11 17.29
N ILE A 78 -6.19 14.18 17.38
CA ILE A 78 -7.42 14.17 16.55
C ILE A 78 -8.24 15.47 16.67
N PRO A 79 -8.48 16.05 17.86
CA PRO A 79 -9.18 17.33 17.96
C PRO A 79 -8.48 18.46 17.20
N LEU A 80 -7.14 18.43 17.13
CA LEU A 80 -6.35 19.42 16.40
C LEU A 80 -6.41 19.19 14.88
N LEU A 81 -6.50 17.94 14.42
CA LEU A 81 -6.76 17.61 13.02
C LEU A 81 -8.16 18.09 12.59
N GLN A 82 -9.18 17.92 13.45
CA GLN A 82 -10.52 18.44 13.19
C GLN A 82 -10.55 19.97 13.08
N GLU A 83 -9.79 20.67 13.92
CA GLU A 83 -9.61 22.12 13.84
C GLU A 83 -9.01 22.60 12.51
N LEU A 84 -8.24 21.75 11.83
CA LEU A 84 -7.68 22.00 10.49
C LEU A 84 -8.64 21.63 9.35
N ARG A 85 -9.84 21.10 9.66
CA ARG A 85 -10.77 20.46 8.71
C ARG A 85 -10.14 19.27 7.98
N THR A 86 -9.18 18.58 8.61
CA THR A 86 -8.56 17.38 8.07
C THR A 86 -9.62 16.27 7.95
N ASN A 87 -9.67 15.61 6.80
CA ASN A 87 -10.48 14.40 6.59
C ASN A 87 -9.63 13.20 6.14
N THR A 88 -8.31 13.35 6.04
CA THR A 88 -7.41 12.26 5.66
C THR A 88 -6.08 12.42 6.40
N ILE A 89 -5.52 11.32 6.90
CA ILE A 89 -4.12 11.29 7.32
C ILE A 89 -3.35 10.32 6.44
N ARG A 90 -2.09 10.66 6.17
CA ARG A 90 -1.11 9.72 5.61
C ARG A 90 -0.22 9.19 6.73
N VAL A 91 -0.14 7.88 6.86
CA VAL A 91 0.79 7.20 7.77
C VAL A 91 1.81 6.42 6.96
N TYR A 92 3.09 6.59 7.27
CA TYR A 92 4.19 6.00 6.50
C TYR A 92 4.61 4.62 7.04
N ALA A 93 4.34 4.35 8.31
CA ALA A 93 4.63 3.06 8.93
C ALA A 93 3.72 2.77 10.12
N ILE A 94 3.08 1.61 10.08
CA ILE A 94 2.37 0.98 11.20
C ILE A 94 3.02 -0.35 11.56
N ASP A 95 2.84 -0.81 12.80
CA ASP A 95 3.20 -2.14 13.27
C ASP A 95 1.95 -3.02 13.24
N PRO A 96 1.79 -3.89 12.23
CA PRO A 96 0.56 -4.65 12.06
C PRO A 96 0.36 -5.75 13.12
N LYS A 97 1.25 -5.86 14.12
CA LYS A 97 1.08 -6.74 15.28
C LYS A 97 0.42 -6.03 16.48
N LYS A 98 0.28 -4.70 16.43
CA LYS A 98 -0.37 -3.91 17.49
C LYS A 98 -1.85 -3.72 17.20
N ASP A 99 -2.60 -3.39 18.25
CA ASP A 99 -4.02 -3.07 18.16
C ASP A 99 -4.20 -1.59 17.77
N HIS A 100 -4.88 -1.36 16.64
CA HIS A 100 -5.21 -0.02 16.15
C HIS A 100 -6.67 0.37 16.41
N SER A 101 -7.46 -0.52 17.01
CA SER A 101 -8.93 -0.41 17.04
C SER A 101 -9.43 0.88 17.68
N GLU A 102 -8.88 1.28 18.83
CA GLU A 102 -9.34 2.49 19.52
C GLU A 102 -8.97 3.76 18.75
N CYS A 103 -7.73 3.88 18.24
CA CYS A 103 -7.35 5.06 17.46
C CYS A 103 -8.11 5.14 16.12
N MET A 104 -8.26 4.03 15.41
CA MET A 104 -9.02 3.98 14.16
C MET A 104 -10.50 4.33 14.38
N LYS A 105 -11.09 3.89 15.51
CA LYS A 105 -12.44 4.27 15.90
C LYS A 105 -12.56 5.77 16.19
N MET A 106 -11.55 6.37 16.83
CA MET A 106 -11.54 7.81 17.08
C MET A 106 -11.39 8.63 15.79
N LEU A 107 -10.57 8.16 14.84
CA LEU A 107 -10.47 8.77 13.51
C LEU A 107 -11.79 8.65 12.75
N ASP A 108 -12.43 7.49 12.84
CA ASP A 108 -13.76 7.22 12.29
C ASP A 108 -14.82 8.19 12.83
N ASP A 109 -14.95 8.31 14.15
CA ASP A 109 -15.88 9.27 14.78
C ASP A 109 -15.55 10.74 14.44
N ALA A 110 -14.28 11.03 14.10
CA ALA A 110 -13.84 12.35 13.71
C ALA A 110 -14.03 12.67 12.22
N GLY A 111 -14.44 11.71 11.39
CA GLY A 111 -14.57 11.90 9.95
C GLY A 111 -13.24 11.83 9.17
N ILE A 112 -12.23 11.16 9.72
CA ILE A 112 -10.87 11.12 9.19
C ILE A 112 -10.56 9.73 8.61
N TYR A 113 -10.18 9.71 7.34
CA TYR A 113 -9.70 8.54 6.62
C TYR A 113 -8.18 8.37 6.75
N VAL A 114 -7.69 7.16 6.49
CA VAL A 114 -6.26 6.82 6.51
C VAL A 114 -5.84 6.35 5.11
N VAL A 115 -4.77 6.92 4.57
CA VAL A 115 -3.98 6.30 3.50
C VAL A 115 -2.65 5.86 4.12
N ALA A 116 -2.29 4.59 3.93
CA ALA A 116 -1.13 3.99 4.59
C ALA A 116 -0.10 3.49 3.59
N ASP A 117 1.18 3.77 3.83
CA ASP A 117 2.25 3.13 3.10
C ASP A 117 2.41 1.67 3.58
N LEU A 118 2.65 0.73 2.66
CA LEU A 118 2.77 -0.70 2.99
C LEU A 118 4.15 -1.08 3.51
N GLY A 119 5.18 -0.39 3.01
CA GLY A 119 6.55 -0.55 3.46
C GLY A 119 6.80 0.10 4.82
N GLU A 120 7.99 -0.12 5.34
CA GLU A 120 8.56 0.68 6.43
C GLU A 120 10.07 0.89 6.18
N PRO A 121 10.77 1.75 6.94
CA PRO A 121 12.16 2.09 6.67
C PRO A 121 13.12 0.91 6.47
N LYS A 122 12.93 -0.22 7.17
CA LYS A 122 13.79 -1.41 7.06
C LYS A 122 13.30 -2.41 5.99
N THR A 123 12.00 -2.61 5.87
CA THR A 123 11.36 -3.55 4.94
C THR A 123 10.52 -2.76 3.92
N SER A 124 11.22 -2.22 2.93
CA SER A 124 10.67 -1.56 1.73
C SER A 124 11.55 -1.86 0.52
N ILE A 125 11.03 -1.62 -0.68
CA ILE A 125 11.81 -1.80 -1.92
C ILE A 125 12.98 -0.83 -1.90
N ASN A 126 14.20 -1.36 -1.80
CA ASN A 126 15.42 -0.57 -1.84
C ASN A 126 15.71 -0.16 -3.29
N ARG A 127 15.81 1.15 -3.55
CA ARG A 127 16.08 1.67 -4.89
C ARG A 127 17.45 1.30 -5.45
N ASP A 128 18.42 1.04 -4.59
CA ASP A 128 19.82 0.75 -4.98
C ASP A 128 20.04 -0.76 -5.26
N ASP A 129 19.18 -1.61 -4.71
CA ASP A 129 19.15 -3.06 -4.94
C ASP A 129 17.68 -3.53 -4.97
N PRO A 130 16.93 -3.18 -6.03
CA PRO A 130 15.50 -3.36 -6.03
C PRO A 130 15.13 -4.83 -6.19
N LYS A 131 14.24 -5.28 -5.31
CA LYS A 131 13.70 -6.63 -5.28
C LYS A 131 12.24 -6.60 -4.86
N TRP A 132 11.53 -7.66 -5.24
CA TRP A 132 10.19 -7.97 -4.75
C TRP A 132 10.21 -9.45 -4.37
N ASP A 133 10.27 -9.71 -3.07
CA ASP A 133 10.55 -11.03 -2.50
C ASP A 133 9.55 -11.39 -1.39
N ASP A 134 9.72 -12.56 -0.78
CA ASP A 134 8.80 -13.08 0.23
C ASP A 134 8.71 -12.18 1.48
N GLU A 135 9.81 -11.53 1.88
CA GLU A 135 9.84 -10.64 3.06
C GLU A 135 8.98 -9.38 2.81
N LEU A 136 9.16 -8.75 1.64
CA LEU A 136 8.37 -7.59 1.24
C LEU A 136 6.89 -7.95 1.03
N TYR A 137 6.61 -9.10 0.41
CA TYR A 137 5.25 -9.59 0.23
C TYR A 137 4.55 -9.84 1.58
N GLU A 138 5.23 -10.50 2.52
CA GLU A 138 4.70 -10.74 3.88
C GLU A 138 4.45 -9.43 4.62
N ARG A 139 5.40 -8.48 4.57
CA ARG A 139 5.23 -7.15 5.17
C ARG A 139 3.97 -6.46 4.65
N TYR A 140 3.83 -6.36 3.33
CA TYR A 140 2.74 -5.61 2.71
C TYR A 140 1.39 -6.27 2.97
N THR A 141 1.31 -7.60 2.84
CA THR A 141 0.06 -8.34 3.08
C THR A 141 -0.38 -8.31 4.55
N THR A 142 0.55 -8.28 5.50
CA THR A 142 0.24 -8.17 6.93
C THR A 142 -0.31 -6.78 7.27
N VAL A 143 0.24 -5.70 6.68
CA VAL A 143 -0.31 -4.34 6.82
C VAL A 143 -1.73 -4.25 6.23
N ILE A 144 -1.95 -4.85 5.05
CA ILE A 144 -3.29 -4.92 4.45
C ILE A 144 -4.26 -5.69 5.35
N ASP A 145 -3.87 -6.87 5.85
CA ASP A 145 -4.74 -7.69 6.70
C ASP A 145 -5.16 -6.94 7.97
N GLU A 146 -4.25 -6.22 8.61
CA GLU A 146 -4.55 -5.42 9.81
C GLU A 146 -5.48 -4.25 9.49
N LEU A 147 -5.23 -3.50 8.42
CA LEU A 147 -5.98 -2.27 8.14
C LEU A 147 -7.29 -2.51 7.37
N ALA A 148 -7.47 -3.67 6.73
CA ALA A 148 -8.66 -4.00 5.93
C ALA A 148 -9.96 -4.02 6.73
N GLN A 149 -9.89 -4.22 8.05
CA GLN A 149 -11.05 -4.28 8.93
C GLN A 149 -11.71 -2.91 9.17
N TYR A 150 -10.99 -1.81 8.93
CA TYR A 150 -11.48 -0.46 9.21
C TYR A 150 -12.09 0.18 7.94
N SER A 151 -13.31 0.70 8.04
CA SER A 151 -14.04 1.33 6.91
C SER A 151 -13.36 2.60 6.41
N ASN A 152 -12.68 3.33 7.30
CA ASN A 152 -12.03 4.59 7.04
C ASN A 152 -10.60 4.46 6.47
N VAL A 153 -10.16 3.26 6.05
CA VAL A 153 -8.90 3.12 5.29
C VAL A 153 -9.16 3.36 3.79
N LEU A 154 -8.68 4.46 3.24
CA LEU A 154 -8.93 4.83 1.84
C LEU A 154 -8.18 3.91 0.87
N GLY A 155 -6.94 3.57 1.19
CA GLY A 155 -6.07 2.77 0.34
C GLY A 155 -4.64 2.77 0.82
N PHE A 156 -3.76 2.26 -0.03
CA PHE A 156 -2.37 1.98 0.32
C PHE A 156 -1.39 2.52 -0.72
N PHE A 157 -0.21 2.97 -0.28
CA PHE A 157 0.93 3.20 -1.17
C PHE A 157 1.84 1.96 -1.20
N ALA A 158 2.05 1.38 -2.38
CA ALA A 158 2.97 0.26 -2.58
C ALA A 158 4.44 0.70 -2.64
N GLY A 159 4.70 1.99 -2.73
CA GLY A 159 6.02 2.59 -2.69
C GLY A 159 5.94 4.10 -2.56
N ASN A 160 7.00 4.70 -2.04
CA ASN A 160 7.16 6.13 -1.88
C ASN A 160 8.55 6.54 -2.37
N GLU A 161 8.60 7.26 -3.49
CA GLU A 161 9.84 7.78 -4.10
C GLU A 161 10.95 6.71 -4.23
N VAL A 162 10.56 5.47 -4.60
CA VAL A 162 11.53 4.38 -4.77
C VAL A 162 12.46 4.77 -5.91
N THR A 163 11.91 4.87 -7.13
CA THR A 163 12.55 5.63 -8.19
C THR A 163 12.43 7.10 -7.84
N ASN A 164 13.56 7.79 -7.75
CA ASN A 164 13.60 9.22 -7.44
C ASN A 164 14.50 10.03 -8.37
N ASN A 165 15.25 9.38 -9.27
CA ASN A 165 16.04 10.04 -10.29
C ASN A 165 16.32 9.08 -11.46
N LYS A 166 16.94 9.58 -12.52
CA LYS A 166 17.22 8.79 -13.73
C LYS A 166 18.11 7.55 -13.54
N SER A 167 18.92 7.49 -12.48
CA SER A 167 19.88 6.39 -12.28
C SER A 167 19.27 5.13 -11.68
N ASN A 168 18.03 5.20 -11.17
CA ASN A 168 17.37 4.09 -10.48
C ASN A 168 15.97 3.77 -11.03
N THR A 169 15.67 4.14 -12.28
CA THR A 169 14.34 3.93 -12.89
C THR A 169 13.94 2.46 -13.01
N GLU A 170 14.89 1.52 -12.95
CA GLU A 170 14.68 0.07 -12.90
C GLU A 170 13.88 -0.38 -11.68
N ALA A 171 13.96 0.35 -10.56
CA ALA A 171 13.25 -0.01 -9.34
C ALA A 171 11.72 0.05 -9.50
N SER A 172 11.22 0.85 -10.45
CA SER A 172 9.78 0.98 -10.73
C SER A 172 9.12 -0.34 -11.12
N ALA A 173 9.84 -1.26 -11.78
CA ALA A 173 9.29 -2.56 -12.15
C ALA A 173 8.89 -3.41 -10.94
N PHE A 174 9.67 -3.34 -9.86
CA PHE A 174 9.38 -4.05 -8.62
C PHE A 174 8.22 -3.41 -7.86
N VAL A 175 8.14 -2.08 -7.85
CA VAL A 175 6.99 -1.38 -7.25
C VAL A 175 5.71 -1.72 -8.00
N LYS A 176 5.75 -1.73 -9.34
CA LYS A 176 4.58 -2.07 -10.16
C LYS A 176 4.16 -3.54 -9.98
N ALA A 177 5.11 -4.46 -9.78
CA ALA A 177 4.81 -5.83 -9.37
C ALA A 177 4.15 -5.89 -7.98
N ALA A 178 4.62 -5.09 -7.02
CA ALA A 178 3.99 -4.99 -5.71
C ALA A 178 2.54 -4.47 -5.82
N VAL A 179 2.29 -3.46 -6.66
CA VAL A 179 0.93 -2.97 -6.95
C VAL A 179 0.03 -4.09 -7.48
N ARG A 180 0.46 -4.78 -8.55
CA ARG A 180 -0.25 -5.94 -9.12
C ARG A 180 -0.61 -6.96 -8.04
N ASP A 181 0.37 -7.32 -7.24
CA ASP A 181 0.25 -8.40 -6.27
C ASP A 181 -0.61 -8.03 -5.06
N MET A 182 -0.54 -6.78 -4.59
CA MET A 182 -1.36 -6.29 -3.48
C MET A 182 -2.82 -6.11 -3.89
N LYS A 183 -3.09 -5.63 -5.11
CA LYS A 183 -4.45 -5.60 -5.67
C LYS A 183 -5.04 -7.01 -5.78
N ALA A 184 -4.26 -7.96 -6.31
CA ALA A 184 -4.66 -9.36 -6.38
C ALA A 184 -4.89 -9.98 -4.98
N TYR A 185 -4.08 -9.61 -3.98
CA TYR A 185 -4.23 -10.05 -2.59
C TYR A 185 -5.55 -9.56 -1.98
N ILE A 186 -5.82 -8.25 -2.04
CA ILE A 186 -7.06 -7.63 -1.54
C ILE A 186 -8.29 -8.31 -2.15
N LYS A 187 -8.29 -8.51 -3.48
CA LYS A 187 -9.37 -9.20 -4.20
C LYS A 187 -9.54 -10.64 -3.75
N ARG A 188 -8.45 -11.40 -3.61
CA ARG A 188 -8.46 -12.81 -3.19
C ARG A 188 -8.98 -12.99 -1.76
N LYS A 189 -8.64 -12.07 -0.86
CA LYS A 189 -9.13 -12.07 0.53
C LYS A 189 -10.59 -11.63 0.65
N ASN A 190 -11.22 -11.20 -0.46
CA ASN A 190 -12.57 -10.68 -0.49
C ASN A 190 -12.77 -9.51 0.50
N TYR A 191 -11.73 -8.69 0.64
CA TYR A 191 -11.83 -7.43 1.37
C TYR A 191 -12.64 -6.42 0.57
N ARG A 192 -13.10 -5.35 1.25
CA ARG A 192 -13.72 -4.23 0.54
C ARG A 192 -12.72 -3.62 -0.45
N PRO A 193 -13.18 -2.96 -1.52
CA PRO A 193 -12.30 -2.21 -2.40
C PRO A 193 -11.47 -1.19 -1.59
N MET A 194 -10.15 -1.27 -1.76
CA MET A 194 -9.13 -0.36 -1.25
C MET A 194 -8.14 -0.18 -2.39
N GLY A 195 -7.88 1.07 -2.78
CA GLY A 195 -6.94 1.33 -3.87
C GLY A 195 -5.50 1.04 -3.45
N VAL A 196 -4.67 0.59 -4.38
CA VAL A 196 -3.21 0.52 -4.23
C VAL A 196 -2.57 1.49 -5.21
N GLY A 197 -1.98 2.55 -4.68
CA GLY A 197 -1.33 3.61 -5.43
C GLY A 197 0.19 3.65 -5.26
N TYR A 198 0.77 4.73 -5.79
CA TYR A 198 2.20 5.06 -5.65
C TYR A 198 2.36 6.54 -5.30
N ALA A 199 3.27 6.83 -4.36
CA ALA A 199 3.67 8.19 -4.01
C ALA A 199 5.06 8.48 -4.60
N THR A 200 5.25 9.67 -5.16
CA THR A 200 6.48 9.99 -5.88
C THR A 200 6.96 11.42 -5.73
N ASN A 201 8.25 11.64 -6.00
CA ASN A 201 8.88 12.95 -6.06
C ASN A 201 8.65 13.66 -7.42
N ASP A 202 9.05 14.94 -7.50
CA ASP A 202 8.91 15.82 -8.67
C ASP A 202 10.22 15.97 -9.48
N ASP A 203 10.91 14.87 -9.79
CA ASP A 203 12.11 14.91 -10.65
C ASP A 203 11.74 15.15 -12.12
N ALA A 204 12.14 16.29 -12.67
CA ALA A 204 11.74 16.73 -14.00
C ALA A 204 12.27 15.85 -15.15
N GLU A 205 13.32 15.04 -14.95
CA GLU A 205 13.86 14.17 -16.00
C GLU A 205 13.04 12.88 -16.18
N ILE A 206 12.28 12.47 -15.14
CA ILE A 206 11.60 11.17 -15.12
C ILE A 206 10.12 11.21 -14.72
N ARG A 207 9.60 12.32 -14.19
CA ARG A 207 8.24 12.39 -13.62
C ARG A 207 7.14 11.95 -14.59
N ASP A 208 7.23 12.34 -15.86
CA ASP A 208 6.24 12.01 -16.88
C ASP A 208 6.34 10.51 -17.25
N ASP A 209 7.57 10.01 -17.50
CA ASP A 209 7.79 8.59 -17.76
C ASP A 209 7.28 7.73 -16.58
N MET A 210 7.51 8.17 -15.35
CA MET A 210 7.07 7.46 -14.16
C MET A 210 5.55 7.42 -14.03
N ALA A 211 4.86 8.56 -14.22
CA ALA A 211 3.41 8.62 -14.19
C ALA A 211 2.77 7.74 -15.28
N ASP A 212 3.32 7.79 -16.50
CA ASP A 212 2.86 6.95 -17.60
C ASP A 212 3.12 5.47 -17.32
N TYR A 213 4.30 5.11 -16.79
CA TYR A 213 4.66 3.72 -16.50
C TYR A 213 3.73 3.06 -15.47
N PHE A 214 3.44 3.75 -14.37
CA PHE A 214 2.56 3.21 -13.34
C PHE A 214 1.10 3.11 -13.81
N ASN A 215 0.72 3.79 -14.90
CA ASN A 215 -0.62 3.74 -15.48
C ASN A 215 -0.70 3.04 -16.85
N CYS A 216 0.30 2.24 -17.22
CA CYS A 216 0.32 1.53 -18.51
C CYS A 216 0.14 0.00 -18.37
N ASN A 217 0.07 -0.69 -19.53
CA ASN A 217 -0.01 -2.16 -19.69
C ASN A 217 -1.40 -2.79 -19.43
N SER A 218 -1.83 -2.87 -18.17
CA SER A 218 -3.13 -3.46 -17.81
C SER A 218 -3.70 -2.84 -16.54
N GLU A 219 -5.03 -2.91 -16.35
CA GLU A 219 -5.69 -2.37 -15.14
C GLU A 219 -5.30 -3.13 -13.87
N ASP A 220 -4.97 -4.42 -13.98
CA ASP A 220 -4.55 -5.23 -12.83
C ASP A 220 -3.16 -4.84 -12.32
N GLU A 221 -2.30 -4.31 -13.20
CA GLU A 221 -0.93 -3.87 -12.87
C GLU A 221 -0.80 -2.36 -12.68
N ALA A 222 -1.72 -1.58 -13.25
CA ALA A 222 -1.76 -0.14 -13.06
C ALA A 222 -2.15 0.20 -11.62
N ILE A 223 -1.59 1.29 -11.10
CA ILE A 223 -2.00 1.87 -9.81
C ILE A 223 -3.46 2.32 -9.84
N ASP A 224 -4.10 2.32 -8.67
CA ASP A 224 -5.47 2.81 -8.53
C ASP A 224 -5.53 4.33 -8.29
N PHE A 225 -4.45 4.94 -7.79
CA PHE A 225 -4.32 6.39 -7.63
C PHE A 225 -2.85 6.83 -7.62
N TRP A 226 -2.63 8.09 -8.01
CA TRP A 226 -1.31 8.73 -8.05
C TRP A 226 -1.16 9.78 -6.94
N GLY A 227 -0.13 9.62 -6.12
CA GLY A 227 0.27 10.57 -5.11
C GLY A 227 1.52 11.34 -5.53
N TYR A 228 1.44 12.67 -5.55
CA TYR A 228 2.56 13.52 -5.95
C TYR A 228 3.11 14.32 -4.77
N ASN A 229 4.36 14.12 -4.39
CA ASN A 229 5.06 14.90 -3.38
C ASN A 229 5.64 16.15 -4.07
N ILE A 230 4.93 17.28 -3.94
CA ILE A 230 5.23 18.49 -4.70
C ILE A 230 5.40 19.71 -3.79
N TYR A 231 6.59 20.30 -3.85
CA TYR A 231 7.02 21.41 -3.00
C TYR A 231 7.33 22.69 -3.80
N SER A 232 6.86 22.78 -5.04
CA SER A 232 7.18 23.89 -5.95
C SER A 232 6.49 25.22 -5.62
N TRP A 233 5.46 25.21 -4.78
CA TRP A 233 4.80 26.43 -4.29
C TRP A 233 5.39 26.87 -2.94
N CYS A 234 6.21 27.92 -2.94
CA CYS A 234 6.84 28.45 -1.73
C CYS A 234 6.40 29.90 -1.47
N GLY A 235 5.91 30.19 -0.25
CA GLY A 235 5.53 31.53 0.16
C GLY A 235 4.29 32.08 -0.57
N ASP A 236 4.38 33.32 -1.05
CA ASP A 236 3.33 33.97 -1.85
C ASP A 236 3.59 33.72 -3.34
N SER A 237 3.25 32.52 -3.83
CA SER A 237 3.40 32.11 -5.24
C SER A 237 2.06 32.17 -5.99
N SER A 238 2.00 31.59 -7.19
CA SER A 238 0.80 31.53 -8.02
C SER A 238 0.69 30.19 -8.78
N PHE A 239 -0.49 29.90 -9.33
CA PHE A 239 -0.76 28.68 -10.10
C PHE A 239 0.23 28.44 -11.25
N LYS A 240 0.71 29.51 -11.90
CA LYS A 240 1.70 29.42 -12.99
C LYS A 240 3.14 29.39 -12.48
N GLU A 241 3.46 30.23 -11.50
CA GLU A 241 4.84 30.34 -10.99
C GLU A 241 5.29 29.06 -10.27
N SER A 242 4.37 28.42 -9.54
CA SER A 242 4.59 27.11 -8.93
C SER A 242 4.67 25.94 -9.92
N GLY A 243 4.26 26.15 -11.19
CA GLY A 243 4.13 25.07 -12.17
C GLY A 243 2.92 24.13 -11.95
N TYR A 244 2.00 24.46 -11.04
CA TYR A 244 0.76 23.67 -10.86
C TYR A 244 -0.10 23.65 -12.12
N ASP A 245 0.01 24.65 -12.99
CA ASP A 245 -0.63 24.67 -14.32
C ASP A 245 -0.09 23.57 -15.25
N ALA A 246 1.20 23.27 -15.19
CA ALA A 246 1.80 22.16 -15.92
C ALA A 246 1.30 20.81 -15.38
N VAL A 247 1.19 20.67 -14.06
CA VAL A 247 0.65 19.46 -13.40
C VAL A 247 -0.79 19.21 -13.85
N VAL A 248 -1.67 20.22 -13.76
CA VAL A 248 -3.06 20.12 -14.22
C VAL A 248 -3.11 19.75 -15.70
N LYS A 249 -2.29 20.39 -16.53
CA LYS A 249 -2.27 20.14 -17.97
C LYS A 249 -1.86 18.70 -18.30
N TYR A 250 -0.91 18.14 -17.56
CA TYR A 250 -0.43 16.78 -17.76
C TYR A 250 -1.48 15.74 -17.32
N PHE A 251 -2.02 15.88 -16.11
CA PHE A 251 -2.94 14.89 -15.54
C PHE A 251 -4.40 15.00 -16.02
N LYS A 252 -4.76 16.03 -16.79
CA LYS A 252 -6.16 16.23 -17.26
C LYS A 252 -6.76 15.03 -18.01
N ASP A 253 -5.92 14.20 -18.63
CA ASP A 253 -6.32 13.04 -19.44
C ASP A 253 -6.05 11.69 -18.73
N PHE A 254 -5.63 11.70 -17.46
CA PHE A 254 -5.45 10.45 -16.69
C PHE A 254 -6.81 9.83 -16.32
N ASN A 255 -6.84 8.50 -16.23
CA ASN A 255 -8.03 7.69 -15.93
C ASN A 255 -8.14 7.29 -14.45
N ILE A 256 -7.20 7.72 -13.60
CA ILE A 256 -7.15 7.43 -12.16
C ILE A 256 -7.08 8.73 -11.33
N PRO A 257 -7.49 8.72 -10.05
CA PRO A 257 -7.36 9.89 -9.18
C PRO A 257 -5.90 10.29 -8.98
N VAL A 258 -5.67 11.60 -8.97
CA VAL A 258 -4.36 12.22 -8.77
C VAL A 258 -4.50 13.24 -7.65
N PHE A 259 -3.59 13.25 -6.68
CA PHE A 259 -3.58 14.22 -5.59
C PHE A 259 -2.16 14.51 -5.13
N PHE A 260 -1.99 15.56 -4.33
CA PHE A 260 -0.69 15.82 -3.71
C PHE A 260 -0.54 14.96 -2.47
N ALA A 261 0.31 13.93 -2.54
CA ALA A 261 0.60 13.08 -1.40
C ALA A 261 1.41 13.80 -0.33
N GLU A 262 2.14 14.85 -0.73
CA GLU A 262 2.77 15.83 0.14
C GLU A 262 2.79 17.21 -0.54
N TYR A 263 2.52 18.27 0.23
CA TYR A 263 2.80 19.65 -0.15
C TYR A 263 3.10 20.51 1.09
N GLY A 264 3.58 21.74 0.86
CA GLY A 264 3.80 22.74 1.92
C GLY A 264 5.27 23.10 2.09
N CYS A 265 5.87 23.63 1.01
CA CYS A 265 7.26 24.09 0.97
C CYS A 265 7.61 24.99 2.17
N ASN A 266 8.71 24.70 2.86
CA ASN A 266 9.15 25.46 4.03
C ASN A 266 10.34 26.41 3.77
N HIS A 267 10.71 26.67 2.51
CA HIS A 267 11.77 27.65 2.16
C HIS A 267 11.44 29.09 2.59
N VAL A 268 10.15 29.44 2.69
CA VAL A 268 9.68 30.72 3.21
C VAL A 268 8.83 30.44 4.45
N GLN A 269 9.27 30.95 5.61
CA GLN A 269 8.60 30.73 6.89
C GLN A 269 8.10 32.04 7.52
N PRO A 270 6.99 32.03 8.28
CA PRO A 270 6.08 30.89 8.46
C PRO A 270 5.35 30.54 7.16
N ARG A 271 4.96 29.27 7.00
CA ARG A 271 4.24 28.80 5.81
C ARG A 271 2.83 29.36 5.84
N LYS A 272 2.50 30.19 4.84
CA LYS A 272 1.18 30.83 4.73
C LYS A 272 0.12 29.95 4.04
N PHE A 273 0.54 28.82 3.47
CA PHE A 273 -0.30 27.85 2.77
C PHE A 273 -1.22 28.46 1.69
N THR A 274 -0.72 29.42 0.93
CA THR A 274 -1.53 30.10 -0.11
C THR A 274 -1.91 29.17 -1.26
N GLU A 275 -1.15 28.09 -1.46
CA GLU A 275 -1.42 26.98 -2.37
C GLU A 275 -2.75 26.26 -2.08
N VAL A 276 -3.24 26.27 -0.84
CA VAL A 276 -4.54 25.65 -0.48
C VAL A 276 -5.66 26.25 -1.32
N GLY A 277 -5.64 27.57 -1.56
CA GLY A 277 -6.64 28.23 -2.40
C GLY A 277 -6.59 27.77 -3.87
N ALA A 278 -5.41 27.39 -4.37
CA ALA A 278 -5.26 26.85 -5.72
C ALA A 278 -5.69 25.37 -5.78
N ILE A 279 -5.22 24.53 -4.85
CA ILE A 279 -5.48 23.08 -4.78
C ILE A 279 -6.98 22.79 -4.77
N TYR A 280 -7.75 23.52 -3.95
CA TYR A 280 -9.21 23.36 -3.85
C TYR A 280 -9.98 24.38 -4.70
N GLY A 281 -9.29 25.07 -5.61
CA GLY A 281 -9.88 26.04 -6.53
C GLY A 281 -10.31 25.42 -7.86
N PRO A 282 -11.09 26.16 -8.66
CA PRO A 282 -11.71 25.67 -9.90
C PRO A 282 -10.71 25.31 -11.01
N GLN A 283 -9.44 25.71 -10.88
CA GLN A 283 -8.40 25.35 -11.85
C GLN A 283 -7.81 23.96 -11.59
N MET A 284 -7.93 23.44 -10.36
CA MET A 284 -7.29 22.19 -9.96
C MET A 284 -8.30 21.08 -9.65
N THR A 285 -9.40 21.37 -8.96
CA THR A 285 -10.41 20.36 -8.57
C THR A 285 -11.03 19.54 -9.72
N PRO A 286 -11.10 20.03 -10.98
CA PRO A 286 -11.52 19.17 -12.08
C PRO A 286 -10.57 18.00 -12.36
N VAL A 287 -9.28 18.12 -12.00
CA VAL A 287 -8.20 17.18 -12.32
C VAL A 287 -7.60 16.52 -11.07
N LEU A 288 -7.35 17.29 -10.00
CA LEU A 288 -6.74 16.81 -8.76
C LEU A 288 -7.78 16.63 -7.65
N SER A 289 -7.58 15.59 -6.85
CA SER A 289 -8.45 15.17 -5.74
C SER A 289 -8.02 15.75 -4.38
N GLY A 290 -7.40 16.93 -4.36
CA GLY A 290 -6.91 17.59 -3.14
C GLY A 290 -5.45 17.28 -2.81
N GLY A 291 -5.11 17.29 -1.53
CA GLY A 291 -3.74 17.01 -1.10
C GLY A 291 -3.53 16.87 0.40
N ILE A 292 -2.32 16.42 0.77
CA ILE A 292 -1.88 16.14 2.14
C ILE A 292 -0.71 17.08 2.51
N VAL A 293 -0.87 17.87 3.57
CA VAL A 293 0.20 18.75 4.07
C VAL A 293 1.28 17.91 4.76
N TYR A 294 2.54 18.15 4.44
CA TYR A 294 3.69 17.62 5.17
C TYR A 294 4.16 18.67 6.21
N MET A 295 4.10 18.44 7.53
CA MET A 295 3.55 17.29 8.27
C MET A 295 3.01 17.74 9.64
N TYR A 296 2.35 16.85 10.38
CA TYR A 296 1.76 17.19 11.68
C TYR A 296 2.81 17.54 12.74
N PHE A 297 3.80 16.66 12.93
CA PHE A 297 4.80 16.76 13.98
C PHE A 297 5.97 17.65 13.56
N GLN A 298 6.41 18.54 14.45
CA GLN A 298 7.63 19.32 14.29
C GLN A 298 8.84 18.49 14.66
N GLU A 299 9.66 18.20 13.67
CA GLU A 299 10.93 17.49 13.79
C GLU A 299 12.10 18.42 13.39
N GLU A 300 13.31 17.87 13.23
CA GLU A 300 14.51 18.63 12.83
C GLU A 300 14.41 19.22 11.41
N ASN A 301 13.44 18.75 10.61
CA ASN A 301 13.22 19.14 9.22
C ASN A 301 12.42 20.45 9.06
N ASP A 302 11.90 21.04 10.13
CA ASP A 302 11.11 22.28 10.12
C ASP A 302 9.82 22.24 9.27
N TYR A 303 9.11 21.11 9.28
CA TYR A 303 7.84 20.94 8.57
C TYR A 303 6.59 20.82 9.47
N GLY A 304 6.75 20.90 10.80
CA GLY A 304 5.65 20.62 11.71
C GLY A 304 4.55 21.69 11.78
N LEU A 305 3.33 21.24 12.04
CA LEU A 305 2.22 22.11 12.45
C LEU A 305 2.14 22.22 13.98
N VAL A 306 2.58 21.18 14.68
CA VAL A 306 2.48 21.05 16.14
C VAL A 306 3.82 20.56 16.67
N LYS A 307 4.26 21.14 17.79
CA LYS A 307 5.39 20.63 18.56
C LYS A 307 4.90 19.92 19.82
N ILE A 308 5.38 18.70 20.07
CA ILE A 308 5.06 17.96 21.29
C ILE A 308 6.04 18.36 22.40
N GLU A 309 5.52 18.90 23.50
CA GLU A 309 6.30 19.28 24.69
C GLU A 309 5.60 18.73 25.94
N ASN A 310 6.27 17.81 26.68
CA ASN A 310 5.71 17.13 27.85
C ASN A 310 4.33 16.48 27.56
N ASP A 311 4.27 15.67 26.50
CA ASP A 311 3.06 14.98 26.01
C ASP A 311 1.90 15.91 25.63
N LYS A 312 2.16 17.21 25.48
CA LYS A 312 1.17 18.20 25.05
C LYS A 312 1.51 18.76 23.68
N ALA A 313 0.50 18.82 22.84
CA ALA A 313 0.56 19.43 21.52
C ALA A 313 0.50 20.95 21.61
N LYS A 314 1.58 21.63 21.18
CA LYS A 314 1.65 23.08 21.05
C LYS A 314 1.56 23.48 19.58
N LYS A 315 0.48 24.18 19.22
CA LYS A 315 0.26 24.74 17.87
C LYS A 315 1.37 25.72 17.51
N LEU A 316 1.99 25.54 16.34
CA LEU A 316 2.94 26.47 15.75
C LEU A 316 2.22 27.53 14.90
N GLU A 317 2.96 28.51 14.36
CA GLU A 317 2.37 29.55 13.49
C GLU A 317 1.77 28.94 12.22
N ASP A 318 2.44 27.95 11.65
CA ASP A 318 2.00 27.23 10.45
C ASP A 318 0.61 26.58 10.63
N PHE A 319 0.31 26.02 11.82
CA PHE A 319 -1.03 25.52 12.15
C PHE A 319 -2.10 26.60 11.97
N LYS A 320 -1.84 27.81 12.47
CA LYS A 320 -2.80 28.92 12.40
C LYS A 320 -3.00 29.40 10.97
N TYR A 321 -1.94 29.40 10.16
CA TYR A 321 -2.04 29.76 8.74
C TYR A 321 -2.80 28.71 7.95
N LEU A 322 -2.47 27.42 8.13
CA LEU A 322 -3.18 26.32 7.47
C LEU A 322 -4.67 26.33 7.83
N GLN A 323 -5.00 26.45 9.13
CA GLN A 323 -6.38 26.55 9.61
C GLN A 323 -7.14 27.67 8.89
N LYS A 324 -6.54 28.87 8.80
CA LYS A 324 -7.15 30.02 8.12
C LYS A 324 -7.37 29.79 6.63
N GLN A 325 -6.50 29.05 5.95
CA GLN A 325 -6.68 28.76 4.52
C GLN A 325 -7.72 27.67 4.30
N MET A 326 -7.69 26.61 5.12
CA MET A 326 -8.68 25.52 5.06
C MET A 326 -10.10 25.99 5.34
N GLN A 327 -10.29 27.04 6.16
CA GLN A 327 -11.60 27.65 6.38
C GLN A 327 -12.17 28.40 5.16
N LYS A 328 -11.35 28.76 4.17
CA LYS A 328 -11.77 29.52 2.99
C LYS A 328 -12.16 28.64 1.81
N VAL A 329 -11.84 27.35 1.86
CA VAL A 329 -12.02 26.43 0.74
C VAL A 329 -13.20 25.50 0.99
N ASP A 330 -14.02 25.33 -0.03
CA ASP A 330 -15.10 24.35 -0.06
C ASP A 330 -15.21 23.89 -1.52
N PRO A 331 -14.45 22.86 -1.93
CA PRO A 331 -14.35 22.50 -3.34
C PRO A 331 -15.71 21.97 -3.85
N ASP A 332 -16.16 22.51 -4.98
CA ASP A 332 -17.33 22.00 -5.69
C ASP A 332 -16.98 20.70 -6.41
N GLY A 333 -17.65 19.62 -6.03
CA GLY A 333 -17.51 18.31 -6.64
C GLY A 333 -18.67 17.93 -7.56
N VAL A 334 -18.59 16.74 -8.15
CA VAL A 334 -19.68 16.12 -8.91
C VAL A 334 -20.34 14.97 -8.14
N GLN A 335 -21.60 14.66 -8.46
CA GLN A 335 -22.23 13.43 -7.97
C GLN A 335 -21.74 12.23 -8.79
N MET A 336 -21.43 11.12 -8.12
CA MET A 336 -20.97 9.88 -8.74
C MET A 336 -21.94 9.36 -9.81
N SER A 337 -23.24 9.56 -9.63
CA SER A 337 -24.28 9.20 -10.61
C SER A 337 -24.20 10.01 -11.90
N ASP A 338 -23.79 11.27 -11.79
CA ASP A 338 -23.72 12.23 -12.89
C ASP A 338 -22.34 12.22 -13.56
N TYR A 339 -21.32 11.74 -12.82
CA TYR A 339 -19.97 11.61 -13.33
C TYR A 339 -19.86 10.50 -14.38
N LYS A 340 -19.49 10.90 -15.60
CA LYS A 340 -19.25 10.02 -16.74
C LYS A 340 -17.77 10.18 -17.16
N PRO A 341 -16.87 9.27 -16.71
CA PRO A 341 -15.47 9.33 -17.08
C PRO A 341 -15.31 9.32 -18.60
N THR A 342 -14.61 10.31 -19.14
CA THR A 342 -14.22 10.35 -20.56
C THR A 342 -12.83 9.76 -20.77
N ASN A 343 -11.96 9.92 -19.77
CA ASN A 343 -10.60 9.40 -19.77
C ASN A 343 -10.64 7.98 -19.21
N THR A 344 -10.61 7.00 -20.10
CA THR A 344 -10.71 5.57 -19.74
C THR A 344 -9.51 4.77 -20.22
N ALA A 345 -8.72 5.32 -21.13
CA ALA A 345 -7.51 4.67 -21.62
C ALA A 345 -6.39 4.74 -20.58
N LEU A 346 -5.67 3.62 -20.45
CA LEU A 346 -4.36 3.57 -19.81
C LEU A 346 -3.35 4.40 -20.62
N GLN A 347 -2.29 4.86 -19.96
CA GLN A 347 -1.19 5.53 -20.65
C GLN A 347 -0.39 4.53 -21.49
N ALA A 348 0.34 5.05 -22.47
CA ALA A 348 1.35 4.27 -23.17
C ALA A 348 2.56 4.08 -22.23
N CYS A 349 3.13 2.87 -22.19
CA CYS A 349 4.36 2.69 -21.42
C CYS A 349 5.50 3.53 -22.03
N PRO A 350 6.37 4.12 -21.20
CA PRO A 350 7.47 4.95 -21.67
C PRO A 350 8.40 4.23 -22.65
N THR A 351 8.93 5.00 -23.60
CA THR A 351 9.95 4.53 -24.56
C THR A 351 11.19 5.40 -24.55
N SER A 352 11.29 6.33 -23.59
CA SER A 352 12.44 7.19 -23.41
C SER A 352 13.69 6.36 -23.11
N ARG A 353 14.87 6.87 -23.46
CA ARG A 353 16.13 6.17 -23.16
C ARG A 353 16.52 6.23 -21.69
N VAL A 354 15.91 7.16 -20.95
CA VAL A 354 16.14 7.40 -19.52
C VAL A 354 15.36 6.39 -18.68
N TRP A 355 14.20 5.96 -19.20
CA TRP A 355 13.37 4.96 -18.55
C TRP A 355 13.90 3.54 -18.77
N LYS A 356 14.30 2.88 -17.69
CA LYS A 356 14.90 1.54 -17.68
C LYS A 356 14.00 0.47 -17.07
N SER A 357 12.72 0.75 -16.87
CA SER A 357 11.75 -0.28 -16.44
C SER A 357 10.90 -0.76 -17.60
N ASN A 358 11.04 -2.03 -17.96
CA ASN A 358 10.19 -2.71 -18.92
C ASN A 358 8.77 -2.92 -18.38
N LYS A 359 7.80 -3.12 -19.27
CA LYS A 359 6.41 -3.44 -18.90
C LYS A 359 6.26 -4.85 -18.35
N ASP A 360 7.16 -5.77 -18.72
CA ASP A 360 7.19 -7.12 -18.15
C ASP A 360 7.71 -6.99 -16.71
N LEU A 361 7.00 -7.61 -15.77
CA LEU A 361 7.21 -7.43 -14.33
C LEU A 361 7.81 -8.68 -13.69
N PRO A 362 8.54 -8.56 -12.56
CA PRO A 362 9.00 -9.72 -11.82
C PRO A 362 7.82 -10.61 -11.37
N PRO A 363 8.05 -11.92 -11.19
CA PRO A 363 7.02 -12.85 -10.76
C PRO A 363 6.51 -12.50 -9.35
N THR A 364 5.29 -12.92 -9.03
CA THR A 364 4.77 -12.81 -7.67
C THR A 364 5.62 -13.67 -6.72
N PRO A 365 6.09 -13.13 -5.58
CA PRO A 365 6.79 -13.89 -4.57
C PRO A 365 6.02 -15.15 -4.19
N ASN A 366 6.71 -16.30 -4.18
CA ASN A 366 6.11 -17.61 -3.95
C ASN A 366 7.07 -18.53 -3.19
N ARG A 367 7.07 -18.36 -1.88
CA ARG A 367 7.77 -19.23 -0.93
C ARG A 367 7.57 -20.73 -1.17
N GLU A 368 6.39 -21.19 -1.60
CA GLU A 368 6.17 -22.61 -1.89
C GLU A 368 7.02 -23.06 -3.09
N LEU A 369 7.01 -22.28 -4.18
CA LEU A 369 7.85 -22.54 -5.36
C LEU A 369 9.34 -22.58 -5.00
N CYS A 370 9.84 -21.59 -4.23
CA CYS A 370 11.26 -21.56 -3.82
C CYS A 370 11.65 -22.78 -2.99
N ASN A 371 10.78 -23.19 -2.04
CA ASN A 371 10.99 -24.38 -1.23
C ASN A 371 10.93 -25.67 -2.06
N CYS A 372 9.97 -25.78 -2.99
CA CYS A 372 9.88 -26.91 -3.92
C CYS A 372 11.15 -27.01 -4.78
N MET A 373 11.62 -25.86 -5.29
CA MET A 373 12.84 -25.77 -6.08
C MET A 373 14.02 -26.29 -5.29
N VAL A 374 14.32 -25.73 -4.11
CA VAL A 374 15.49 -26.16 -3.32
C VAL A 374 15.43 -27.63 -2.93
N LYS A 375 14.26 -28.17 -2.56
CA LYS A 375 14.11 -29.60 -2.23
C LYS A 375 14.34 -30.54 -3.42
N SER A 376 14.09 -30.07 -4.64
CA SER A 376 14.30 -30.86 -5.86
C SER A 376 15.76 -30.92 -6.31
N LEU A 377 16.64 -30.07 -5.77
CA LEU A 377 18.03 -29.96 -6.21
C LEU A 377 18.92 -31.08 -5.65
N SER A 378 19.96 -31.44 -6.40
CA SER A 378 21.01 -32.37 -5.95
C SER A 378 22.21 -31.66 -5.31
N CYS A 379 22.40 -30.38 -5.61
CA CYS A 379 23.45 -29.52 -5.07
C CYS A 379 22.81 -28.23 -4.54
N VAL A 380 23.06 -27.89 -3.28
CA VAL A 380 22.46 -26.70 -2.64
C VAL A 380 23.52 -25.88 -1.92
N ALA A 381 23.24 -24.59 -1.74
CA ALA A 381 24.07 -23.72 -0.94
C ALA A 381 24.11 -24.20 0.53
N ASN A 382 25.24 -23.99 1.20
CA ASN A 382 25.38 -24.31 2.61
C ASN A 382 24.64 -23.27 3.48
N ASP A 383 24.17 -23.70 4.65
CA ASP A 383 23.34 -22.86 5.52
C ASP A 383 24.17 -21.78 6.23
N LYS A 384 25.50 -21.96 6.26
CA LYS A 384 26.47 -21.11 6.98
C LYS A 384 27.25 -20.14 6.09
N ILE A 385 26.75 -19.86 4.88
CA ILE A 385 27.34 -18.82 4.03
C ILE A 385 26.96 -17.46 4.64
N ASP A 386 27.96 -16.63 4.91
CA ASP A 386 27.79 -15.26 5.36
C ASP A 386 27.24 -14.41 4.22
N ASP A 387 26.36 -13.44 4.54
CA ASP A 387 25.67 -12.65 3.50
C ASP A 387 26.66 -11.84 2.63
N GLU A 388 27.81 -11.46 3.19
CA GLU A 388 28.90 -10.77 2.49
C GLU A 388 29.55 -11.63 1.39
N ASP A 389 29.54 -12.96 1.53
CA ASP A 389 30.16 -13.90 0.58
C ASP A 389 29.23 -14.24 -0.60
N LEU A 390 27.93 -13.95 -0.49
CA LEU A 390 26.93 -14.35 -1.50
C LEU A 390 27.26 -13.75 -2.88
N GLY A 391 27.66 -12.49 -2.92
CA GLY A 391 28.00 -11.80 -4.18
C GLY A 391 29.14 -12.47 -4.93
N ASP A 392 30.22 -12.83 -4.23
CA ASP A 392 31.38 -13.51 -4.81
C ASP A 392 31.05 -14.92 -5.30
N LEU A 393 30.18 -15.63 -4.57
CA LEU A 393 29.71 -16.96 -4.95
C LEU A 393 28.82 -16.92 -6.19
N PHE A 394 27.91 -15.94 -6.30
CA PHE A 394 27.15 -15.69 -7.52
C PHE A 394 28.08 -15.35 -8.69
N GLY A 395 29.01 -14.41 -8.52
CA GLY A 395 29.98 -14.05 -9.55
C GLY A 395 30.79 -15.26 -10.04
N THR A 396 31.15 -16.15 -9.11
CA THR A 396 31.86 -17.40 -9.44
C THR A 396 30.98 -18.35 -10.26
N VAL A 397 29.81 -18.76 -9.75
CA VAL A 397 28.99 -19.77 -10.44
C VAL A 397 28.44 -19.26 -11.78
N CYS A 398 27.98 -18.01 -11.83
CA CYS A 398 27.49 -17.41 -13.08
C CYS A 398 28.62 -17.15 -14.09
N GLY A 399 29.86 -16.95 -13.63
CA GLY A 399 31.03 -16.85 -14.49
C GLY A 399 31.54 -18.20 -15.02
N LEU A 400 31.27 -19.30 -14.30
CA LEU A 400 31.63 -20.65 -14.71
C LEU A 400 30.64 -21.29 -15.70
N SER A 401 29.41 -20.78 -15.75
CA SER A 401 28.36 -21.25 -16.68
C SER A 401 27.39 -20.12 -17.02
N GLU A 402 27.26 -19.84 -18.32
CA GLU A 402 26.31 -18.85 -18.84
C GLU A 402 24.85 -19.22 -18.56
N GLU A 403 24.54 -20.51 -18.39
CA GLU A 403 23.18 -21.00 -18.20
C GLU A 403 22.77 -21.09 -16.72
N ALA A 404 23.75 -21.25 -15.81
CA ALA A 404 23.49 -21.56 -14.40
C ALA A 404 22.59 -20.54 -13.69
N CYS A 405 22.69 -19.27 -14.08
CA CYS A 405 21.98 -18.17 -13.43
C CYS A 405 20.74 -17.69 -14.21
N THR A 406 20.36 -18.36 -15.30
CA THR A 406 19.26 -17.89 -16.15
C THR A 406 17.90 -17.91 -15.44
N GLY A 407 17.60 -18.96 -14.66
CA GLY A 407 16.36 -19.08 -13.89
C GLY A 407 16.22 -18.14 -12.69
N ILE A 408 17.28 -17.40 -12.34
CA ILE A 408 17.32 -16.40 -11.27
C ILE A 408 17.66 -15.00 -11.80
N ALA A 409 17.85 -14.86 -13.11
CA ALA A 409 18.26 -13.61 -13.73
C ALA A 409 17.22 -12.51 -13.50
N THR A 410 17.70 -11.28 -13.37
CA THR A 410 16.90 -10.08 -13.17
C THR A 410 17.52 -8.96 -14.02
N ASP A 411 16.79 -8.49 -15.03
CA ASP A 411 17.17 -7.39 -15.90
C ASP A 411 15.90 -6.55 -16.20
N PRO A 412 15.64 -5.52 -15.38
CA PRO A 412 14.42 -4.72 -15.50
C PRO A 412 14.33 -3.92 -16.80
N GLU A 413 15.46 -3.54 -17.40
CA GLU A 413 15.49 -2.84 -18.69
C GLU A 413 14.99 -3.75 -19.81
N LYS A 414 15.42 -5.01 -19.82
CA LYS A 414 15.00 -6.00 -20.82
C LYS A 414 13.70 -6.72 -20.46
N GLY A 415 13.19 -6.55 -19.24
CA GLY A 415 12.01 -7.28 -18.76
C GLY A 415 12.28 -8.77 -18.53
N VAL A 416 13.53 -9.13 -18.22
CA VAL A 416 13.91 -10.53 -18.01
C VAL A 416 13.92 -10.83 -16.52
N TYR A 417 13.03 -11.72 -16.10
CA TYR A 417 12.96 -12.23 -14.74
C TYR A 417 12.82 -13.74 -14.78
N GLY A 418 13.80 -14.44 -14.22
CA GLY A 418 13.68 -15.89 -14.03
C GLY A 418 12.56 -16.22 -13.04
N ALA A 419 11.99 -17.43 -13.14
CA ALA A 419 10.92 -17.90 -12.27
C ALA A 419 11.30 -17.87 -10.78
N TYR A 420 12.60 -17.95 -10.47
CA TYR A 420 13.14 -17.95 -9.11
C TYR A 420 13.80 -16.61 -8.73
N SER A 421 13.65 -15.56 -9.56
CA SER A 421 14.19 -14.21 -9.30
C SER A 421 13.61 -13.53 -8.06
N MET A 422 12.48 -14.01 -7.53
CA MET A 422 11.88 -13.53 -6.28
C MET A 422 12.33 -14.31 -5.03
N CYS A 423 13.01 -15.45 -5.19
CA CYS A 423 13.47 -16.26 -4.05
C CYS A 423 14.58 -15.55 -3.26
N SER A 424 14.82 -16.02 -2.03
CA SER A 424 15.92 -15.48 -1.22
C SER A 424 17.27 -15.70 -1.90
N PRO A 425 18.29 -14.86 -1.60
CA PRO A 425 19.63 -15.00 -2.17
C PRO A 425 20.22 -16.41 -2.03
N ARG A 426 20.05 -17.06 -0.87
CA ARG A 426 20.57 -18.43 -0.66
C ARG A 426 19.83 -19.48 -1.48
N GLU A 427 18.52 -19.34 -1.67
CA GLU A 427 17.74 -20.23 -2.55
C GLU A 427 18.14 -20.05 -4.01
N LYS A 428 18.29 -18.81 -4.47
CA LYS A 428 18.81 -18.49 -5.81
C LYS A 428 20.20 -19.09 -6.05
N LEU A 429 21.10 -18.95 -5.08
CA LEU A 429 22.44 -19.52 -5.17
C LEU A 429 22.41 -21.05 -5.22
N SER A 430 21.48 -21.68 -4.49
CA SER A 430 21.26 -23.13 -4.56
C SER A 430 20.85 -23.56 -5.96
N PHE A 431 19.90 -22.84 -6.59
CA PHE A 431 19.52 -23.09 -7.99
C PHE A 431 20.73 -22.98 -8.92
N ALA A 432 21.53 -21.92 -8.81
CA ALA A 432 22.70 -21.72 -9.66
C ALA A 432 23.75 -22.82 -9.48
N PHE A 433 24.06 -23.20 -8.23
CA PHE A 433 24.98 -24.30 -7.94
C PHE A 433 24.47 -25.63 -8.51
N ASN A 434 23.17 -25.91 -8.41
CA ASN A 434 22.60 -27.13 -8.99
C ASN A 434 22.66 -27.13 -10.52
N SER A 435 22.33 -26.02 -11.17
CA SER A 435 22.38 -25.90 -12.63
C SER A 435 23.80 -26.15 -13.15
N TYR A 436 24.82 -25.54 -12.54
CA TYR A 436 26.22 -25.82 -12.85
C TYR A 436 26.59 -27.29 -12.56
N TYR A 437 26.17 -27.82 -11.42
CA TYR A 437 26.45 -29.19 -11.02
C TYR A 437 25.87 -30.21 -12.01
N GLU A 438 24.64 -30.01 -12.49
CA GLU A 438 24.01 -30.87 -13.51
C GLU A 438 24.74 -30.79 -14.84
N GLU A 439 25.11 -29.58 -15.27
CA GLU A 439 25.88 -29.36 -16.50
C GLU A 439 27.23 -30.10 -16.46
N GLN A 440 27.97 -29.97 -15.35
CA GLN A 440 29.25 -30.66 -15.18
C GLN A 440 29.07 -32.18 -15.02
N SER A 441 28.01 -32.62 -14.35
CA SER A 441 27.70 -34.05 -14.23
C SER A 441 27.43 -34.69 -15.59
N ALA A 442 26.69 -34.00 -16.47
CA ALA A 442 26.45 -34.45 -17.84
C ALA A 442 27.75 -34.55 -18.66
N LYS A 443 28.77 -33.73 -18.32
CA LYS A 443 30.12 -33.75 -18.92
C LYS A 443 31.08 -34.76 -18.27
N GLY A 444 30.65 -35.48 -17.23
CA GLY A 444 31.49 -36.43 -16.48
C GLY A 444 32.33 -35.81 -15.36
N ASN A 445 32.16 -34.53 -15.06
CA ASN A 445 32.92 -33.77 -14.05
C ASN A 445 32.17 -33.62 -12.70
N GLY A 446 31.08 -34.37 -12.49
CA GLY A 446 30.18 -34.16 -11.36
C GLY A 446 30.76 -34.39 -9.97
N GLN A 447 31.84 -35.17 -9.82
CA GLN A 447 32.35 -35.58 -8.51
C GLN A 447 32.73 -34.38 -7.60
N ASN A 448 33.29 -33.32 -8.19
CA ASN A 448 33.76 -32.13 -7.45
C ASN A 448 33.00 -30.84 -7.84
N ALA A 449 31.97 -30.94 -8.67
CA ALA A 449 31.25 -29.76 -9.20
C ALA A 449 30.27 -29.11 -8.19
N CYS A 450 30.09 -29.70 -7.01
CA CYS A 450 29.22 -29.20 -5.94
C CYS A 450 30.01 -28.92 -4.64
N ASP A 451 31.24 -28.46 -4.75
CA ASP A 451 32.05 -28.11 -3.56
C ASP A 451 32.03 -26.59 -3.29
N PHE A 452 32.40 -25.77 -4.28
CA PHE A 452 32.50 -24.32 -4.15
C PHE A 452 33.25 -23.88 -2.87
N LYS A 453 34.38 -24.53 -2.57
CA LYS A 453 35.19 -24.33 -1.36
C LYS A 453 34.40 -24.61 -0.07
N GLY A 454 33.51 -25.59 -0.08
CA GLY A 454 32.63 -25.94 1.03
C GLY A 454 31.36 -25.07 1.15
N SER A 455 31.15 -24.15 0.21
CA SER A 455 29.97 -23.28 0.16
C SER A 455 28.74 -24.00 -0.41
N ALA A 456 28.92 -25.15 -1.03
CA ALA A 456 27.83 -26.01 -1.48
C ALA A 456 27.88 -27.38 -0.81
N LYS A 457 26.72 -28.05 -0.74
CA LYS A 457 26.59 -29.41 -0.24
C LYS A 457 25.67 -30.22 -1.15
N ARG A 458 25.97 -31.51 -1.26
CA ARG A 458 25.07 -32.47 -1.92
C ARG A 458 23.91 -32.84 -1.01
N GLN A 459 22.75 -33.04 -1.62
CA GLN A 459 21.59 -33.63 -0.96
C GLN A 459 20.92 -34.65 -1.87
N SER A 460 20.05 -35.48 -1.31
CA SER A 460 19.16 -36.35 -2.10
C SER A 460 17.98 -35.52 -2.60
N PRO A 461 17.80 -35.37 -3.92
CA PRO A 461 16.68 -34.61 -4.46
C PRO A 461 15.35 -35.31 -4.13
N ILE A 462 14.32 -34.51 -3.81
CA ILE A 462 12.95 -34.98 -3.60
C ILE A 462 12.17 -34.72 -4.89
N GLU A 463 11.60 -35.78 -5.46
CA GLU A 463 10.72 -35.67 -6.62
C GLU A 463 9.51 -34.77 -6.31
N PRO A 464 9.29 -33.69 -7.07
CA PRO A 464 8.14 -32.81 -6.89
C PRO A 464 6.82 -33.59 -6.98
N SER A 465 5.90 -33.33 -6.05
CA SER A 465 4.56 -33.93 -6.05
C SER A 465 3.51 -32.89 -5.65
N GLY A 466 2.24 -33.16 -5.97
CA GLY A 466 1.14 -32.22 -5.70
C GLY A 466 1.39 -30.85 -6.31
N THR A 467 1.20 -29.78 -5.51
CA THR A 467 1.43 -28.39 -5.92
C THR A 467 2.86 -28.16 -6.42
N CYS A 468 3.88 -28.74 -5.77
CA CYS A 468 5.27 -28.60 -6.20
C CYS A 468 5.50 -29.09 -7.63
N SER A 469 4.83 -30.17 -8.06
CA SER A 469 4.95 -30.67 -9.43
C SER A 469 4.46 -29.63 -10.44
N SER A 470 3.30 -29.03 -10.19
CA SER A 470 2.73 -28.01 -11.07
C SER A 470 3.56 -26.73 -11.10
N LEU A 471 4.06 -26.28 -9.94
CA LEU A 471 4.88 -25.08 -9.82
C LEU A 471 6.23 -25.22 -10.54
N ILE A 472 6.93 -26.34 -10.35
CA ILE A 472 8.21 -26.62 -11.02
C ILE A 472 8.03 -26.84 -12.52
N GLU A 473 6.92 -27.48 -12.94
CA GLU A 473 6.60 -27.63 -14.37
C GLU A 473 6.38 -26.27 -15.05
N GLN A 474 5.65 -25.35 -14.40
CA GLN A 474 5.47 -23.98 -14.90
C GLN A 474 6.77 -23.18 -14.96
N ALA A 475 7.63 -23.31 -13.94
CA ALA A 475 8.93 -22.65 -13.90
C ALA A 475 9.88 -23.19 -14.98
N GLY A 476 9.72 -24.45 -15.38
CA GLY A 476 10.58 -25.13 -16.32
C GLY A 476 11.92 -25.53 -15.69
N LYS A 477 12.62 -26.46 -16.36
CA LYS A 477 13.89 -27.00 -15.84
C LYS A 477 14.98 -25.92 -15.71
N ASP A 478 15.04 -24.99 -16.65
CA ASP A 478 16.01 -23.88 -16.65
C ASP A 478 15.50 -22.64 -15.89
N GLY A 479 14.30 -22.71 -15.30
CA GLY A 479 13.70 -21.62 -14.54
C GLY A 479 13.31 -20.40 -15.39
N LYS A 480 13.21 -20.53 -16.72
CA LYS A 480 12.80 -19.42 -17.61
C LYS A 480 11.29 -19.34 -17.85
N GLY A 481 10.53 -20.30 -17.32
CA GLY A 481 9.08 -20.32 -17.43
C GLY A 481 8.41 -19.24 -16.57
N SER A 482 7.09 -19.09 -16.75
CA SER A 482 6.28 -18.13 -15.99
C SER A 482 5.34 -18.88 -15.07
N VAL A 483 5.44 -18.60 -13.77
CA VAL A 483 4.58 -19.20 -12.75
C VAL A 483 3.42 -18.24 -12.47
N THR A 484 2.20 -18.71 -12.76
CA THR A 484 0.96 -17.92 -12.60
C THR A 484 0.26 -18.19 -11.27
N SER A 485 0.74 -19.18 -10.54
CA SER A 485 0.17 -19.62 -9.26
C SER A 485 0.61 -18.69 -8.13
N VAL A 486 -0.37 -18.10 -7.44
CA VAL A 486 -0.13 -17.22 -6.29
C VAL A 486 0.06 -18.01 -4.99
N PRO A 487 0.76 -17.47 -3.98
CA PRO A 487 0.92 -18.14 -2.69
C PRO A 487 -0.44 -18.44 -2.04
N ASN A 488 -0.62 -19.68 -1.60
CA ASN A 488 -1.70 -20.00 -0.67
C ASN A 488 -1.41 -19.27 0.64
N GLY A 489 -2.31 -18.36 1.03
CA GLY A 489 -2.25 -17.64 2.31
C GLY A 489 -2.47 -18.60 3.47
N SER A 490 -1.46 -19.40 3.79
CA SER A 490 -1.38 -20.20 5.01
C SER A 490 -0.35 -19.53 5.90
N SER A 491 -0.83 -18.64 6.76
CA SER A 491 -0.08 -18.21 7.94
C SER A 491 0.25 -19.46 8.75
N SER A 492 1.54 -19.72 8.92
CA SER A 492 2.04 -20.71 9.87
C SER A 492 2.10 -20.08 11.26
N SER A 493 0.94 -19.83 11.86
CA SER A 493 0.84 -19.53 13.29
C SER A 493 0.25 -20.74 14.03
N SER A 494 1.13 -21.57 14.57
CA SER A 494 0.78 -22.51 15.62
C SER A 494 0.50 -21.75 16.92
N ALA A 495 -0.70 -21.20 17.04
CA ALA A 495 -1.30 -20.78 18.30
C ALA A 495 -2.81 -21.06 18.20
N ALA A 496 -3.28 -22.03 18.99
CA ALA A 496 -4.70 -22.36 19.04
C ALA A 496 -5.49 -21.18 19.61
N SER A 497 -6.22 -20.48 18.74
CA SER A 497 -7.32 -19.59 19.12
C SER A 497 -8.64 -20.23 18.67
N PRO A 498 -9.73 -20.08 19.44
CA PRO A 498 -10.94 -20.86 19.26
C PRO A 498 -11.65 -20.47 17.96
N MET A 499 -12.23 -21.47 17.29
CA MET A 499 -12.99 -21.34 16.06
C MET A 499 -13.97 -20.16 16.12
N ALA A 500 -13.74 -19.14 15.30
CA ALA A 500 -14.74 -18.18 14.93
C ALA A 500 -15.78 -18.88 14.05
N ILE A 501 -16.92 -19.22 14.64
CA ILE A 501 -18.10 -19.68 13.91
C ILE A 501 -18.55 -18.50 13.03
N SER A 502 -18.62 -18.71 11.71
CA SER A 502 -19.22 -17.74 10.79
C SER A 502 -20.58 -17.29 11.32
N PRO A 503 -20.90 -15.99 11.39
CA PRO A 503 -22.22 -15.57 11.80
C PRO A 503 -23.22 -16.11 10.77
N LEU A 504 -24.05 -17.08 11.21
CA LEU A 504 -25.24 -17.45 10.47
C LEU A 504 -26.03 -16.16 10.19
N ASN A 505 -26.40 -15.97 8.94
CA ASN A 505 -27.14 -14.81 8.46
C ASN A 505 -28.57 -14.83 9.06
N LEU A 506 -28.70 -14.32 10.29
CA LEU A 506 -29.91 -14.30 11.11
C LEU A 506 -31.05 -13.47 10.50
N ASN A 507 -30.76 -12.67 9.46
CA ASN A 507 -31.74 -11.87 8.74
C ASN A 507 -32.77 -12.75 7.99
N PHE A 508 -32.40 -13.94 7.53
CA PHE A 508 -33.36 -14.82 6.84
C PHE A 508 -34.30 -15.53 7.81
N LEU A 509 -33.80 -15.92 8.99
CA LEU A 509 -34.61 -16.53 10.05
C LEU A 509 -35.59 -15.52 10.69
N GLN A 510 -35.18 -14.26 10.84
CA GLN A 510 -36.09 -13.20 11.28
C GLN A 510 -37.20 -12.94 10.25
N LEU A 511 -36.88 -12.89 8.95
CA LEU A 511 -37.90 -12.69 7.92
C LEU A 511 -38.92 -13.84 7.88
N VAL A 512 -38.45 -15.09 8.03
CA VAL A 512 -39.32 -16.28 8.09
C VAL A 512 -40.17 -16.28 9.38
N ALA A 513 -39.61 -15.88 10.52
CA ALA A 513 -40.36 -15.75 11.77
C ALA A 513 -41.42 -14.63 11.72
N TYR A 514 -41.11 -13.50 11.09
CA TYR A 514 -42.07 -12.41 10.87
C TYR A 514 -43.22 -12.82 9.95
N LEU A 515 -42.94 -13.56 8.87
CA LEU A 515 -43.95 -14.07 7.95
C LEU A 515 -44.83 -15.15 8.60
N LEU A 516 -44.26 -16.02 9.45
CA LEU A 516 -45.01 -17.01 10.24
C LEU A 516 -45.91 -16.35 11.30
N CYS A 517 -45.41 -15.34 12.02
CA CYS A 517 -46.22 -14.59 12.98
C CYS A 517 -47.35 -13.79 12.31
N ALA A 518 -47.10 -13.20 11.13
CA ALA A 518 -48.13 -12.51 10.36
C ALA A 518 -49.21 -13.47 9.83
N ALA A 519 -48.83 -14.69 9.41
CA ALA A 519 -49.77 -15.72 9.00
C ALA A 519 -50.64 -16.25 10.16
N MET A 520 -50.06 -16.42 11.35
CA MET A 520 -50.81 -16.83 12.55
C MET A 520 -51.75 -15.72 13.07
N ALA A 521 -51.33 -14.46 12.99
CA ALA A 521 -52.19 -13.32 13.34
C ALA A 521 -53.36 -13.16 12.33
N GLY A 522 -53.12 -13.41 11.05
CA GLY A 522 -54.18 -13.40 10.01
C GLY A 522 -55.20 -14.53 10.16
N ALA A 523 -54.77 -15.72 10.58
CA ALA A 523 -55.67 -16.84 10.83
C ALA A 523 -56.56 -16.64 12.08
N GLY A 524 -56.10 -15.89 13.08
CA GLY A 524 -56.87 -15.56 14.28
C GLY A 524 -58.03 -14.58 14.06
N VAL A 525 -58.00 -13.81 12.97
CA VAL A 525 -59.07 -12.84 12.62
C VAL A 525 -60.18 -13.49 11.78
N ILE A 526 -59.96 -14.68 11.20
CA ILE A 526 -60.96 -15.42 10.41
C ILE A 526 -61.76 -16.42 11.28
N LEU A 527 -61.34 -16.64 12.53
CA LEU A 527 -61.97 -17.57 13.48
C LEU A 527 -62.60 -16.90 14.72
N LEU A 528 -62.89 -15.60 14.66
CA LEU A 528 -63.71 -14.88 15.65
C LEU A 528 -64.98 -14.33 15.02
#